data_AF-A0A4Q7LV18-F1
#
_entry.id   AF-A0A4Q7LV18-F1
#
_cell.length_a   1.000
_cell.length_b   1.000
_cell.length_c   1.000
_cell.angle_alpha   90.00
_cell.angle_beta   90.00
_cell.angle_gamma   90.00
#
_symmetry.space_group_name_H-M   'P 1'
#
loop_
_entity.id
_entity.type
_entity.pdbx_description
1 polymer ?
#
loop_
_entity_poly.entity_id
_entity_poly.type
_entity_poly.pdbx_seq_one_letter_code
_entity_poly.pdbx_strand_id
1 'polypeptide(L)'
;MTDIPQGLNARGSIFWEEIHDDLEFDARDAAIVLEACRVLDVIDELTAAVDRDGVMTVGSTGQPVVHPGVAEIRMQQATFARLMGSLKLPDDDAANDRFRHERAKAGAAARWYGPKAVG
;
A
#
# COMPACT_ATOMS: atom_id res chain seq x y z
N MET A 1 -21.82 -4.59 2.83
CA MET A 1 -20.88 -3.45 2.84
C MET A 1 -20.28 -3.41 4.23
N THR A 2 -18.98 -3.66 4.33
CA THR A 2 -18.25 -3.69 5.61
C THR A 2 -17.94 -2.24 6.01
N ASP A 3 -18.25 -1.86 7.25
CA ASP A 3 -17.95 -0.52 7.74
C ASP A 3 -16.43 -0.25 7.67
N ILE A 4 -16.05 0.91 7.13
CA ILE A 4 -14.64 1.31 7.04
C ILE A 4 -14.10 1.57 8.46
N PRO A 5 -13.00 0.93 8.86
CA PRO A 5 -12.36 1.19 10.14
C PRO A 5 -11.92 2.64 10.30
N GLN A 6 -12.07 3.17 11.51
CA GLN A 6 -11.63 4.52 11.83
C GLN A 6 -10.12 4.67 11.69
N GLY A 7 -9.69 5.86 11.26
CA GLY A 7 -8.27 6.22 11.17
C GLY A 7 -7.57 5.78 9.89
N LEU A 8 -8.30 5.27 8.90
CA LEU A 8 -7.79 5.11 7.53
C LEU A 8 -7.87 6.44 6.77
N ASN A 9 -6.87 6.70 5.92
CA ASN A 9 -6.91 7.77 4.93
C ASN A 9 -7.53 7.24 3.63
N ALA A 10 -7.48 8.05 2.56
CA ALA A 10 -8.19 7.78 1.32
C ALA A 10 -7.80 6.43 0.68
N ARG A 11 -6.50 6.14 0.55
CA ARG A 11 -6.03 4.93 -0.15
C ARG A 11 -6.35 3.66 0.64
N GLY A 12 -6.15 3.68 1.95
CA GLY A 12 -6.49 2.58 2.84
C GLY A 12 -7.99 2.31 2.87
N SER A 13 -8.82 3.36 2.89
CA SER A 13 -10.28 3.23 2.88
C SER A 13 -10.80 2.61 1.57
N ILE A 14 -10.29 3.09 0.42
CA ILE A 14 -10.64 2.54 -0.89
C ILE A 14 -10.26 1.07 -0.98
N PHE A 15 -9.03 0.73 -0.58
CA PHE A 15 -8.58 -0.66 -0.63
C PHE A 15 -9.40 -1.57 0.30
N TRP A 16 -9.79 -1.08 1.48
CA TRP A 16 -10.65 -1.82 2.41
C TRP A 16 -12.01 -2.14 1.80
N GLU A 17 -12.66 -1.17 1.15
CA GLU A 17 -13.93 -1.36 0.47
C GLU A 17 -13.79 -2.36 -0.69
N GLU A 18 -12.86 -2.09 -1.62
CA GLU A 18 -12.67 -2.92 -2.82
C GLU A 18 -12.40 -4.39 -2.48
N ILE A 19 -11.54 -4.64 -1.47
CA ILE A 19 -11.18 -6.01 -1.13
C ILE A 19 -12.30 -6.76 -0.39
N HIS A 20 -13.14 -6.07 0.39
CA HIS A 20 -14.28 -6.68 1.11
C HIS A 20 -15.55 -6.79 0.25
N ASP A 21 -15.67 -6.00 -0.81
CA ASP A 21 -16.70 -6.22 -1.84
C ASP A 21 -16.44 -7.53 -2.59
N ASP A 22 -15.17 -7.93 -2.65
CA ASP A 22 -14.74 -9.04 -3.46
C ASP A 22 -14.54 -10.36 -2.71
N LEU A 23 -14.26 -10.28 -1.41
CA LEU A 23 -13.77 -11.40 -0.62
C LEU A 23 -14.32 -11.33 0.81
N GLU A 24 -14.62 -12.50 1.37
CA GLU A 24 -14.93 -12.63 2.80
C GLU A 24 -13.66 -13.03 3.56
N PHE A 25 -13.43 -12.39 4.70
CA PHE A 25 -12.27 -12.63 5.55
C PHE A 25 -12.70 -13.14 6.93
N ASP A 26 -11.95 -14.10 7.46
CA ASP A 26 -12.03 -14.41 8.88
C ASP A 26 -11.40 -13.28 9.72
N ALA A 27 -11.58 -13.32 11.04
CA ALA A 27 -11.08 -12.27 11.92
C ALA A 27 -9.55 -12.06 11.85
N ARG A 28 -8.79 -13.12 11.56
CA ARG A 28 -7.32 -13.04 11.45
C ARG A 28 -6.93 -12.34 10.16
N ASP A 29 -7.53 -12.76 9.05
CA ASP A 29 -7.18 -12.23 7.73
C ASP A 29 -7.73 -10.79 7.58
N ALA A 30 -8.88 -10.46 8.16
CA ALA A 30 -9.39 -9.09 8.24
C ALA A 30 -8.43 -8.14 8.99
N ALA A 31 -7.80 -8.61 10.07
CA ALA A 31 -6.79 -7.84 10.78
C ALA A 31 -5.52 -7.59 9.94
N ILE A 32 -5.11 -8.57 9.12
CA ILE A 32 -3.99 -8.42 8.18
C ILE A 32 -4.34 -7.40 7.09
N VAL A 33 -5.55 -7.45 6.55
CA VAL A 33 -6.04 -6.49 5.55
C VAL A 33 -6.06 -5.07 6.14
N LEU A 34 -6.50 -4.90 7.38
CA LEU A 34 -6.49 -3.58 8.04
C LEU A 34 -5.07 -3.01 8.16
N GLU A 35 -4.09 -3.82 8.56
CA GLU A 35 -2.70 -3.37 8.59
C GLU A 35 -2.16 -3.04 7.19
N ALA A 36 -2.57 -3.79 6.16
CA ALA A 36 -2.21 -3.48 4.79
C ALA A 36 -2.78 -2.12 4.34
N CYS A 37 -4.01 -1.78 4.72
CA CYS A 37 -4.62 -0.47 4.46
C CYS A 37 -3.81 0.66 5.09
N ARG A 38 -3.41 0.51 6.36
CA ARG A 38 -2.57 1.50 7.07
C ARG A 38 -1.22 1.70 6.39
N VAL A 39 -0.60 0.62 5.92
CA VAL A 39 0.67 0.70 5.18
C VAL A 39 0.49 1.47 3.87
N LEU A 40 -0.62 1.28 3.15
CA LEU A 40 -0.90 2.04 1.93
C LEU A 40 -1.06 3.53 2.21
N ASP A 41 -1.73 3.91 3.30
CA ASP A 41 -1.86 5.31 3.70
C ASP A 41 -0.50 5.95 4.02
N VAL A 42 0.38 5.23 4.72
CA VAL A 42 1.75 5.69 5.02
C VAL A 42 2.58 5.83 3.75
N ILE A 43 2.45 4.91 2.80
CA ILE A 43 3.14 5.01 1.50
C ILE A 43 2.74 6.31 0.78
N ASP A 44 1.45 6.65 0.76
CA ASP A 44 0.97 7.87 0.11
C ASP A 44 1.47 9.14 0.82
N GLU A 45 1.46 9.14 2.15
CA GLU A 45 1.98 10.27 2.94
C GLU A 45 3.48 10.50 2.65
N LEU A 46 4.28 9.44 2.69
CA LEU A 46 5.72 9.52 2.41
C LEU A 46 6.00 9.90 0.95
N THR A 47 5.21 9.38 0.01
CA THR A 47 5.33 9.71 -1.42
C THR A 47 5.03 11.18 -1.64
N ALA A 48 3.97 11.72 -1.03
CA ALA A 48 3.64 13.13 -1.11
C ALA A 48 4.72 14.03 -0.49
N ALA A 49 5.41 13.58 0.57
CA ALA A 49 6.56 14.28 1.13
C ALA A 49 7.75 14.29 0.16
N VAL A 50 8.10 13.13 -0.41
CA VAL A 50 9.20 13.01 -1.38
C VAL A 50 8.90 13.79 -2.67
N ASP A 51 7.66 13.81 -3.15
CA ASP A 51 7.25 14.57 -4.33
C ASP A 51 7.38 16.08 -4.10
N ARG A 52 7.09 16.54 -2.88
CA ARG A 52 7.22 17.96 -2.50
C ARG A 52 8.68 18.38 -2.36
N ASP A 53 9.48 17.56 -1.69
CA ASP A 53 10.83 17.93 -1.25
C ASP A 53 11.93 17.51 -2.26
N GLY A 54 11.60 16.58 -3.16
CA GLY A 54 12.51 15.95 -4.11
C GLY A 54 13.17 14.67 -3.55
N VAL A 55 13.67 13.84 -4.46
CA VAL A 55 14.36 12.57 -4.12
C VAL A 55 15.72 12.78 -3.44
N MET A 56 16.28 13.98 -3.56
CA MET A 56 17.49 14.43 -2.87
C MET A 56 17.14 15.59 -1.93
N THR A 57 17.70 15.59 -0.73
CA THR A 57 17.56 16.64 0.28
C THR A 57 18.93 17.07 0.81
N VAL A 58 18.97 18.05 1.71
CA VAL A 58 20.21 18.56 2.32
C VAL A 58 20.47 17.84 3.63
N GLY A 59 21.64 17.18 3.72
CA GLY A 59 22.10 16.53 4.93
C GLY A 59 22.57 17.53 6.00
N SER A 60 22.82 17.04 7.22
CA SER A 60 23.18 17.88 8.37
C SER A 60 24.47 18.70 8.19
N THR A 61 25.37 18.29 7.29
CA THR A 61 26.60 19.03 6.95
C THR A 61 26.52 19.79 5.61
N GLY A 62 25.31 19.97 5.06
CA GLY A 62 25.06 20.75 3.84
C GLY A 62 25.25 19.99 2.52
N GLN A 63 25.64 18.71 2.57
CA GLN A 63 25.82 17.86 1.40
C GLN A 63 24.46 17.31 0.89
N PRO A 64 24.29 17.11 -0.43
CA PRO A 64 23.14 16.39 -0.97
C PRO A 64 23.11 14.95 -0.45
N VAL A 65 21.97 14.52 0.09
CA VAL A 65 21.70 13.15 0.53
C VAL A 65 20.36 12.68 -0.04
N VAL A 66 20.15 11.36 -0.12
CA VAL A 66 18.84 10.81 -0.52
C VAL A 66 17.81 11.18 0.54
N HIS A 67 16.61 11.58 0.11
CA HIS A 67 15.51 11.89 1.02
C HIS A 67 15.16 10.65 1.86
N PRO A 68 15.09 10.73 3.21
CA PRO A 68 14.85 9.55 4.07
C PRO A 68 13.59 8.77 3.69
N GLY A 69 12.54 9.48 3.26
CA GLY A 69 11.30 8.89 2.75
C GLY A 69 11.48 7.90 1.60
N VAL A 70 12.52 8.04 0.76
CA VAL A 70 12.76 7.11 -0.37
C VAL A 70 13.05 5.69 0.14
N ALA A 71 13.92 5.57 1.15
CA ALA A 71 14.25 4.28 1.74
C ALA A 71 13.06 3.72 2.52
N GLU A 72 12.32 4.57 3.22
CA GLU A 72 11.15 4.17 3.99
C GLU A 72 10.01 3.67 3.08
N ILE A 73 9.71 4.36 1.97
CA ILE A 73 8.71 3.91 0.98
C ILE A 73 9.02 2.48 0.51
N ARG A 74 10.29 2.18 0.20
CA ARG A 74 10.70 0.83 -0.19
C ARG A 74 10.42 -0.20 0.92
N MET A 75 10.67 0.15 2.18
CA MET A 75 10.39 -0.73 3.33
C MET A 75 8.89 -0.95 3.54
N GLN A 76 8.08 0.09 3.36
CA GLN A 76 6.62 0.00 3.43
C GLN A 76 6.06 -0.86 2.30
N GLN A 77 6.55 -0.70 1.07
CA GLN A 77 6.17 -1.55 -0.07
C GLN A 77 6.49 -3.04 0.18
N ALA A 78 7.66 -3.33 0.76
CA ALA A 78 8.03 -4.70 1.13
C ALA A 78 7.13 -5.26 2.24
N THR A 79 6.75 -4.42 3.22
CA THR A 79 5.82 -4.79 4.29
C THR A 79 4.44 -5.08 3.75
N PHE A 80 3.92 -4.23 2.85
CA PHE A 80 2.66 -4.46 2.16
C PHE A 80 2.65 -5.80 1.42
N ALA A 81 3.69 -6.08 0.62
CA ALA A 81 3.82 -7.34 -0.10
C ALA A 81 3.82 -8.57 0.84
N ARG A 82 4.50 -8.46 2.00
CA ARG A 82 4.52 -9.52 3.02
C ARG A 82 3.15 -9.73 3.66
N LEU A 83 2.46 -8.67 4.05
CA LEU A 83 1.10 -8.75 4.62
C LEU A 83 0.14 -9.39 3.62
N MET A 84 0.13 -8.89 2.38
CA MET A 84 -0.71 -9.43 1.33
C MET A 84 -0.39 -10.89 1.04
N GLY A 85 0.90 -11.28 1.04
CA GLY A 85 1.33 -12.66 0.85
C GLY A 85 0.97 -13.62 1.99
N SER A 86 0.73 -13.09 3.20
CA SER A 86 0.38 -13.89 4.39
C SER A 86 -1.10 -14.27 4.49
N LEU A 87 -1.96 -13.60 3.71
CA LEU A 87 -3.37 -13.95 3.57
C LEU A 87 -3.49 -15.35 2.94
N LYS A 88 -4.38 -16.17 3.49
CA LYS A 88 -4.61 -17.51 2.95
C LYS A 88 -5.31 -17.39 1.60
N LEU A 89 -4.90 -18.22 0.66
CA LEU A 89 -5.65 -18.38 -0.58
C LEU A 89 -6.92 -19.17 -0.23
N PRO A 90 -8.10 -18.78 -0.74
CA PRO A 90 -9.27 -19.64 -0.69
C PRO A 90 -8.93 -21.01 -1.28
N ASP A 91 -9.47 -22.09 -0.68
CA ASP A 91 -9.28 -23.46 -1.18
C ASP A 91 -9.98 -23.69 -2.54
N ASP A 92 -10.89 -22.79 -2.94
CA ASP A 92 -11.54 -22.77 -4.25
C ASP A 92 -10.65 -22.08 -5.30
N ASP A 93 -10.30 -22.81 -6.36
CA ASP A 93 -9.46 -22.32 -7.47
C ASP A 93 -10.00 -21.03 -8.12
N ALA A 94 -11.33 -20.85 -8.20
CA ALA A 94 -11.92 -19.64 -8.78
C ALA A 94 -11.75 -18.42 -7.86
N ALA A 95 -11.95 -18.61 -6.56
CA ALA A 95 -11.73 -17.56 -5.56
C ALA A 95 -10.23 -17.27 -5.38
N ASN A 96 -9.38 -18.28 -5.53
CA ASN A 96 -7.92 -18.16 -5.52
C ASN A 96 -7.40 -17.31 -6.71
N ASP A 97 -7.91 -17.55 -7.92
CA ASP A 97 -7.53 -16.76 -9.10
C ASP A 97 -8.01 -15.31 -9.00
N ARG A 98 -9.19 -15.07 -8.42
CA ARG A 98 -9.65 -13.71 -8.11
C ARG A 98 -8.72 -13.01 -7.12
N PHE A 99 -8.37 -13.70 -6.03
CA PHE A 99 -7.46 -13.19 -5.01
C PHE A 99 -6.07 -12.85 -5.56
N ARG A 100 -5.55 -13.69 -6.47
CA ARG A 100 -4.30 -13.45 -7.20
C ARG A 100 -4.40 -12.21 -8.09
N HIS A 101 -5.52 -12.03 -8.78
CA HIS A 101 -5.72 -10.84 -9.62
C HIS A 101 -5.70 -9.57 -8.77
N GLU A 102 -6.33 -9.56 -7.60
CA GLU A 102 -6.38 -8.38 -6.75
C GLU A 102 -5.04 -8.09 -6.06
N ARG A 103 -4.31 -9.12 -5.61
CA ARG A 103 -2.89 -8.99 -5.21
C ARG A 103 -2.04 -8.37 -6.34
N ALA A 104 -2.27 -8.77 -7.59
CA ALA A 104 -1.55 -8.24 -8.73
C ALA A 104 -1.93 -6.78 -9.04
N LYS A 105 -3.21 -6.41 -8.90
CA LYS A 105 -3.66 -5.02 -9.04
C LYS A 105 -3.10 -4.13 -7.93
N ALA A 106 -3.10 -4.58 -6.69
CA ALA A 106 -2.50 -3.84 -5.58
C ALA A 106 -0.99 -3.63 -5.76
N GLY A 107 -0.28 -4.67 -6.21
CA GLY A 107 1.13 -4.57 -6.59
C GLY A 107 1.38 -3.68 -7.82
N ALA A 108 0.43 -3.60 -8.74
CA ALA A 108 0.47 -2.70 -9.89
C ALA A 108 0.14 -1.25 -9.49
N ALA A 109 -0.86 -1.01 -8.65
CA ALA A 109 -1.21 0.32 -8.14
C ALA A 109 -0.03 0.97 -7.39
N ALA A 110 0.77 0.17 -6.68
CA ALA A 110 2.04 0.62 -6.11
C ALA A 110 3.10 1.03 -7.16
N ARG A 111 2.95 0.62 -8.43
CA ARG A 111 3.84 0.93 -9.56
C ARG A 111 3.33 2.06 -10.47
N TRP A 112 2.07 2.49 -10.37
CA TRP A 112 1.45 3.44 -11.33
C TRP A 112 1.45 4.91 -10.91
N TYR A 113 1.92 5.26 -9.71
CA TYR A 113 2.25 6.66 -9.40
C TYR A 113 3.71 6.95 -9.84
N GLY A 114 3.93 6.91 -11.15
CA GLY A 114 5.11 7.51 -11.76
C GLY A 114 4.88 9.01 -11.94
N PRO A 115 5.92 9.86 -11.82
CA PRO A 115 5.75 11.31 -11.89
C PRO A 115 5.15 11.69 -13.25
N LYS A 116 4.08 12.50 -13.23
CA LYS A 116 3.71 13.26 -14.42
C LYS A 116 4.91 14.12 -14.79
N ALA A 117 5.53 13.83 -15.93
CA ALA A 117 6.53 14.69 -16.53
C ALA A 117 5.92 16.10 -16.67
N VAL A 118 6.46 17.04 -15.90
CA VAL A 118 6.15 18.47 -16.00
C VAL A 118 6.70 18.96 -17.33
N GLY A 119 5.84 19.60 -18.13
CA GLY A 119 6.21 20.52 -19.18
C GLY A 119 5.98 21.95 -18.73
#